data_AF-A0A075HSW0-F1
#
_entry.id   AF-A0A075HSW0-F1
#
_cell.length_a   1.000
_cell.length_b   1.000
_cell.length_c   1.000
_cell.angle_alpha   90.00
_cell.angle_beta   90.00
_cell.angle_gamma   90.00
#
_symmetry.space_group_name_H-M   'P 1'
#
loop_
_entity.id
_entity.type
_entity.pdbx_description
1 polymer ?
#
loop_
_entity_poly.entity_id
_entity_poly.type
_entity_poly.pdbx_seq_one_letter_code
_entity_poly.pdbx_strand_id
1 'polypeptide(L)'
;MNKKSEEFFIKYLKTLPNSHIKQFYNDVEWTPYPVLVIKEFQRRFKPKDAEFLDKLVESVDDAKKKGQKIGKLAKIRGIKLSQRVKSRAKKTVSKKIAKAKQLVRSSDDNVGLIKKLGELKKAGIITNKEFQAKKKQLLDKI
;
A
#
# COMPACT_ATOMS: atom_id res chain seq x y z
N MET A 1 20.10 9.64 18.73
CA MET A 1 20.33 11.06 19.06
C MET A 1 21.53 11.14 20.01
N ASN A 2 22.54 11.94 19.69
CA ASN A 2 23.81 11.98 20.42
C ASN A 2 23.74 13.06 21.53
N LYS A 3 23.54 12.63 22.79
CA LYS A 3 23.38 13.51 23.96
C LYS A 3 24.51 14.53 24.13
N LYS A 4 25.75 14.13 23.82
CA LYS A 4 26.93 14.98 23.92
C LYS A 4 26.85 16.19 22.97
N SER A 5 26.36 15.99 21.75
CA SER A 5 26.21 17.07 20.76
C SER A 5 25.11 18.06 21.14
N GLU A 6 24.01 17.58 21.73
CA GLU A 6 22.91 18.44 22.20
C GLU A 6 23.35 19.32 23.37
N GLU A 7 24.13 18.78 24.32
CA GLU A 7 24.66 19.53 25.46
C GLU A 7 25.58 20.68 25.03
N PHE A 8 26.48 20.43 24.06
CA PHE A 8 27.33 21.47 23.48
C PHE A 8 26.50 22.54 22.76
N PHE A 9 25.49 22.14 22.00
CA PHE A 9 24.62 23.08 21.29
C PHE A 9 23.79 23.93 22.26
N ILE A 10 23.28 23.35 23.35
CA ILE A 10 22.59 24.11 24.42
C ILE A 10 23.54 25.12 25.04
N LYS A 11 24.80 24.73 25.34
CA LYS A 11 25.80 25.64 25.90
C LYS A 11 26.07 26.80 24.94
N TYR A 12 26.21 26.52 23.65
CA TYR A 12 26.37 27.53 22.61
C TYR A 12 25.16 28.47 22.50
N LEU A 13 23.94 27.94 22.47
CA LEU A 13 22.73 28.76 22.45
C LEU A 13 22.62 29.67 23.69
N LYS A 14 23.15 29.25 24.83
CA LYS A 14 23.19 30.06 26.06
C LYS A 14 24.20 31.20 26.01
N THR A 15 25.29 31.07 25.24
CA THR A 15 26.30 32.14 25.12
C THR A 15 25.94 33.21 24.10
N LEU A 16 25.01 32.93 23.18
CA LEU A 16 24.64 33.86 22.13
C LEU A 16 23.81 35.06 22.61
N PRO A 17 23.94 36.22 21.95
CA PRO A 17 23.11 37.39 22.23
C PRO A 17 21.69 37.21 21.66
N ASN A 18 20.75 37.98 22.20
CA ASN A 18 19.32 37.87 21.90
C ASN A 18 18.99 38.07 20.40
N SER A 19 19.73 38.93 19.68
CA SER A 19 19.55 39.14 18.25
C SER A 19 19.74 37.87 17.42
N HIS A 20 20.75 37.07 17.75
CA HIS A 20 21.08 35.84 17.03
C HIS A 20 20.08 34.73 17.36
N ILE A 21 19.56 34.69 18.59
CA ILE A 21 18.48 33.77 18.97
C ILE A 21 17.20 34.06 18.19
N LYS A 22 16.89 35.33 17.90
CA LYS A 22 15.76 35.71 17.03
C LYS A 22 15.96 35.25 15.59
N GLN A 23 17.16 35.42 15.04
CA GLN A 23 17.49 34.96 13.69
C GLN A 23 17.35 33.43 13.58
N PHE A 24 17.93 32.66 14.51
CA PHE A 24 17.78 31.21 14.51
C PHE A 24 16.34 30.74 14.70
N TYR A 25 15.51 31.50 15.42
CA TYR A 25 14.09 31.19 15.55
C TYR A 25 13.32 31.43 14.25
N ASN A 26 13.62 32.52 13.53
CA ASN A 26 13.00 32.79 12.23
C ASN A 26 13.38 31.71 11.20
N ASP A 27 14.64 31.24 11.23
CA ASP A 27 15.16 30.22 10.31
C ASP A 27 15.12 28.80 10.91
N VAL A 28 14.22 28.56 11.89
CA VAL A 28 14.22 27.33 12.70
C VAL A 28 14.14 26.05 11.86
N GLU A 29 13.44 26.11 10.73
CA GLU A 29 13.28 24.99 9.78
C GLU A 29 14.62 24.48 9.21
N TRP A 30 15.64 25.35 9.18
CA TRP A 30 16.97 25.05 8.63
C TRP A 30 18.03 24.82 9.71
N THR A 31 17.65 24.84 10.99
CA THR A 31 18.59 24.64 12.10
C THR A 31 18.80 23.16 12.42
N PRO A 32 20.02 22.73 12.81
CA PRO A 32 20.29 21.32 13.15
C PRO A 32 19.50 20.79 14.35
N TYR A 33 19.16 21.66 15.31
CA TYR A 33 18.42 21.31 16.52
C TYR A 33 17.27 22.31 16.78
N PRO A 34 16.20 22.27 15.97
CA PRO A 34 15.13 23.26 16.00
C PRO A 34 14.41 23.32 17.36
N VAL A 35 14.19 22.16 17.99
CA VAL A 35 13.53 22.06 19.30
C VAL A 35 14.35 22.77 20.39
N LEU A 36 15.68 22.71 20.32
CA LEU A 36 16.56 23.36 21.31
C LEU A 36 16.56 24.88 21.12
N VAL A 37 16.56 25.35 19.87
CA VAL A 37 16.42 26.78 19.53
C VAL A 37 15.10 27.34 20.06
N ILE A 38 13.98 26.64 19.82
CA ILE A 38 12.64 27.05 20.29
C ILE A 38 12.60 27.15 21.82
N LYS A 39 13.15 26.15 22.54
CA LYS A 39 13.19 26.15 24.01
C LYS A 39 14.00 27.31 24.57
N GLU A 40 15.18 27.59 24.00
CA GLU A 40 16.01 28.72 24.46
C GLU A 40 15.39 30.08 24.11
N PHE A 41 14.75 30.21 22.95
CA PHE A 41 13.96 31.39 22.59
C PHE A 41 12.82 31.63 23.60
N GLN A 42 12.01 30.60 23.88
CA GLN A 42 10.91 30.68 24.85
C GLN A 42 11.42 31.02 26.27
N ARG A 43 12.56 30.46 26.68
CA ARG A 43 13.19 30.75 27.99
C ARG A 43 13.59 32.21 28.12
N ARG A 44 14.20 32.79 27.08
CA ARG A 44 14.76 34.15 27.09
C ARG A 44 13.71 35.23 26.92
N PHE A 45 12.77 35.02 25.99
CA PHE A 45 11.81 36.06 25.61
C PHE A 45 10.48 35.92 26.31
N LYS A 46 10.22 34.81 27.04
CA LYS A 46 8.96 34.50 27.75
C LYS A 46 7.77 35.15 27.04
N PRO A 47 7.40 34.67 25.83
CA PRO A 47 6.45 35.37 24.98
C PRO A 47 5.11 35.50 25.72
N LYS A 48 4.91 36.66 26.37
CA LYS A 48 3.63 37.16 26.87
C LYS A 48 3.01 38.11 25.83
N ASP A 49 3.57 38.12 24.62
CA ASP A 49 3.08 38.91 23.51
C ASP A 49 1.84 38.19 22.98
N ALA A 50 0.66 38.75 23.28
CA ALA A 50 -0.64 38.19 22.88
C ALA A 50 -0.70 37.90 21.37
N GLU A 51 -0.11 38.78 20.55
CA GLU A 51 -0.01 38.60 19.09
C GLU A 51 0.75 37.33 18.67
N PHE A 52 1.77 36.93 19.44
CA PHE A 52 2.53 35.71 19.16
C PHE A 52 1.69 34.47 19.47
N LEU A 53 0.94 34.49 20.59
CA LEU A 53 0.05 33.39 20.96
C LEU A 53 -1.10 33.24 19.95
N ASP A 54 -1.68 34.35 19.49
CA ASP A 54 -2.74 34.34 18.49
C ASP A 54 -2.26 33.77 17.15
N LYS A 55 -1.09 34.21 16.66
CA LYS A 55 -0.47 33.63 15.45
C LYS A 55 -0.17 32.15 15.59
N LEU A 56 0.26 31.72 16.78
CA LEU A 56 0.53 30.31 17.04
C LEU A 56 -0.76 29.48 17.02
N VAL A 57 -1.84 29.94 17.66
CA VAL A 57 -3.15 29.28 17.64
C VAL A 57 -3.68 29.18 16.21
N GLU A 58 -3.58 30.26 15.42
CA GLU A 58 -4.01 30.28 14.02
C GLU A 58 -3.22 29.26 13.18
N SER A 59 -1.90 29.18 13.36
CA SER A 59 -1.06 28.21 12.65
C SER A 59 -1.43 26.75 12.98
N VAL A 60 -1.78 26.47 14.24
CA VAL A 60 -2.19 25.14 14.70
C VAL A 60 -3.55 24.77 14.13
N ASP A 61 -4.50 25.71 14.11
CA ASP A 61 -5.81 25.48 13.51
C ASP A 61 -5.74 25.26 12.01
N ASP A 62 -4.87 25.97 11.31
CA ASP A 62 -4.61 25.76 9.90
C ASP A 62 -3.95 24.40 9.62
N ALA A 63 -2.97 24.01 10.43
CA ALA A 63 -2.38 22.68 10.36
C ALA A 63 -3.43 21.59 10.60
N LYS A 64 -4.32 21.77 11.59
CA LYS A 64 -5.43 20.87 11.88
C LYS A 64 -6.43 20.79 10.72
N LYS A 65 -6.83 21.92 10.13
CA LYS A 65 -7.72 21.96 8.95
C LYS A 65 -7.07 21.25 7.75
N LYS A 66 -5.79 21.48 7.48
CA LYS A 66 -5.04 20.81 6.41
C LYS A 66 -4.96 19.30 6.66
N GLY A 67 -4.61 18.89 7.87
CA GLY A 67 -4.56 17.47 8.28
C GLY A 67 -5.91 16.77 8.12
N GLN A 68 -7.01 17.41 8.52
CA GLN A 68 -8.37 16.86 8.32
C GLN A 68 -8.72 16.71 6.84
N LYS A 69 -8.40 17.69 5.99
CA LYS A 69 -8.65 17.61 4.53
C LYS A 69 -7.87 16.46 3.90
N ILE A 70 -6.59 16.29 4.27
CA ILE A 70 -5.75 15.18 3.81
C ILE A 70 -6.34 13.83 4.27
N GLY A 71 -6.73 13.73 5.54
CA GLY A 71 -7.36 12.51 6.09
C GLY A 71 -8.65 12.12 5.37
N LYS A 72 -9.53 13.09 5.09
CA LYS A 72 -10.75 12.86 4.30
C LYS A 72 -10.43 12.35 2.89
N LEU A 73 -9.44 12.97 2.21
CA LEU A 73 -9.02 12.56 0.88
C LEU A 73 -8.42 11.15 0.86
N ALA A 74 -7.57 10.84 1.85
CA ALA A 74 -6.97 9.51 2.00
C ALA A 74 -8.04 8.44 2.21
N LYS A 75 -9.06 8.71 3.05
CA LYS A 75 -10.19 7.81 3.27
C LYS A 75 -10.96 7.52 1.96
N ILE A 76 -11.30 8.56 1.20
CA ILE A 76 -12.01 8.42 -0.08
C ILE A 76 -11.17 7.60 -1.08
N ARG A 77 -9.87 7.88 -1.18
CA ARG A 77 -8.95 7.14 -2.06
C ARG A 77 -8.83 5.68 -1.64
N GLY A 78 -8.74 5.40 -0.33
CA GLY A 78 -8.70 4.05 0.23
C GLY A 78 -9.93 3.23 -0.13
N ILE A 79 -11.13 3.81 0.00
CA ILE A 79 -12.40 3.14 -0.37
C ILE A 79 -12.46 2.84 -1.87
N LYS A 80 -12.08 3.80 -2.73
CA LYS A 80 -12.07 3.57 -4.19
C LYS A 80 -11.07 2.48 -4.59
N LEU A 81 -9.89 2.47 -3.97
CA LEU A 81 -8.86 1.46 -4.24
C LEU A 81 -9.33 0.07 -3.82
N SER A 82 -9.91 -0.07 -2.64
CA SER A 82 -10.40 -1.37 -2.14
C SER A 82 -11.50 -1.95 -3.02
N GLN A 83 -12.44 -1.12 -3.51
CA GLN A 83 -13.46 -1.54 -4.48
C GLN A 83 -12.86 -2.03 -5.80
N ARG A 84 -11.84 -1.32 -6.34
CA ARG A 84 -11.11 -1.75 -7.54
C ARG A 84 -10.40 -3.08 -7.34
N VAL A 85 -9.72 -3.26 -6.21
CA VAL A 85 -9.05 -4.52 -5.87
C VAL A 85 -10.06 -5.65 -5.76
N LYS A 86 -11.16 -5.45 -5.02
CA LYS A 86 -12.23 -6.44 -4.85
C LYS A 86 -12.85 -6.86 -6.19
N SER A 87 -13.15 -5.90 -7.06
CA SER A 87 -13.71 -6.20 -8.39
C SER A 87 -12.71 -6.94 -9.30
N ARG A 88 -11.42 -6.57 -9.28
CA ARG A 88 -10.37 -7.26 -10.05
C ARG A 88 -10.14 -8.68 -9.55
N ALA A 89 -10.12 -8.87 -8.22
CA ALA A 89 -10.02 -10.18 -7.60
C ALA A 89 -11.22 -11.07 -8.00
N LYS A 90 -12.45 -10.56 -7.87
CA LYS A 90 -13.67 -11.27 -8.28
C LYS A 90 -13.59 -11.70 -9.74
N LYS A 91 -13.24 -10.79 -10.67
CA LYS A 91 -13.11 -11.11 -12.10
C LYS A 91 -12.06 -12.21 -12.36
N THR A 92 -10.93 -12.16 -11.68
CA THR A 92 -9.84 -13.14 -11.87
C THR A 92 -10.25 -14.51 -11.35
N VAL A 93 -10.85 -14.56 -10.16
CA VAL A 93 -11.36 -15.79 -9.55
C VAL A 93 -12.46 -16.39 -10.43
N SER A 94 -13.44 -15.59 -10.87
CA SER A 94 -14.49 -16.06 -11.77
C SER A 94 -13.96 -16.62 -13.09
N LYS A 95 -12.94 -15.98 -13.70
CA LYS A 95 -12.27 -16.52 -14.90
C LYS A 95 -11.58 -17.85 -14.66
N LYS A 96 -10.87 -18.00 -13.54
CA LYS A 96 -10.21 -19.28 -13.16
C LYS A 96 -11.25 -20.38 -12.93
N ILE A 97 -12.33 -20.08 -12.22
CA ILE A 97 -13.43 -21.03 -11.98
C ILE A 97 -14.09 -21.43 -13.30
N ALA A 98 -14.36 -20.48 -14.21
CA ALA A 98 -14.96 -20.79 -15.51
C ALA A 98 -14.06 -21.71 -16.36
N LYS A 99 -12.75 -21.43 -16.40
CA LYS A 99 -11.79 -22.32 -17.08
C LYS A 99 -11.74 -23.71 -16.46
N ALA A 100 -11.72 -23.80 -15.12
CA ALA A 100 -11.73 -25.09 -14.43
C ALA A 100 -13.02 -25.89 -14.73
N LYS A 101 -14.19 -25.25 -14.70
CA LYS A 101 -15.47 -25.89 -15.08
C LYS A 101 -15.45 -26.38 -16.53
N GLN A 102 -14.87 -25.61 -17.44
CA GLN A 102 -14.74 -26.01 -18.84
C GLN A 102 -13.83 -27.24 -19.00
N LEU A 103 -12.71 -27.30 -18.28
CA LEU A 103 -11.81 -28.45 -18.28
C LEU A 103 -12.50 -29.72 -17.76
N VAL A 104 -13.24 -29.62 -16.64
CA VAL A 104 -14.01 -30.75 -16.10
C VAL A 104 -15.07 -31.23 -17.09
N ARG A 105 -15.79 -30.30 -17.74
CA ARG A 105 -16.78 -30.69 -18.75
C ARG A 105 -16.13 -31.39 -19.95
N SER A 106 -14.99 -30.88 -20.43
CA SER A 106 -14.25 -31.54 -21.52
C SER A 106 -13.68 -32.90 -21.11
N SER A 107 -13.29 -33.08 -19.84
CA SER A 107 -12.85 -34.39 -19.36
C SER A 107 -13.99 -35.40 -19.33
N ASP A 108 -15.19 -35.00 -18.89
CA ASP A 108 -16.37 -35.87 -18.91
C ASP A 108 -16.74 -36.30 -20.34
N ASP A 109 -16.73 -35.35 -21.29
CA ASP A 109 -16.96 -35.64 -22.71
C ASP A 109 -15.89 -36.60 -23.28
N ASN A 110 -14.61 -36.39 -22.92
CA ASN A 110 -13.51 -37.27 -23.33
C ASN A 110 -13.63 -38.68 -22.75
N VAL A 111 -14.09 -38.85 -21.50
CA VAL A 111 -14.38 -40.17 -20.91
C VAL A 111 -15.49 -40.88 -21.69
N GLY A 112 -16.53 -40.17 -22.08
CA GLY A 112 -17.59 -40.69 -22.95
C GLY A 112 -17.07 -41.18 -24.31
N LEU A 113 -16.15 -40.43 -24.93
CA LEU A 113 -15.50 -40.82 -26.18
C LEU A 113 -14.63 -42.07 -26.01
N ILE A 114 -13.88 -42.19 -24.90
CA ILE A 114 -13.08 -43.39 -24.59
C ILE A 114 -13.99 -44.63 -24.46
N LYS A 115 -15.17 -44.49 -23.87
CA LYS A 115 -16.15 -45.58 -23.76
C LYS A 115 -16.62 -46.06 -25.15
N LYS A 116 -17.01 -45.12 -26.02
CA LYS A 116 -17.40 -45.43 -27.42
C LYS A 116 -16.27 -46.07 -28.23
N LEU A 117 -15.04 -45.58 -28.07
CA LEU A 117 -13.85 -46.20 -28.70
C LEU A 117 -13.65 -47.65 -28.24
N GLY A 118 -13.93 -47.94 -26.96
CA GLY A 118 -13.88 -49.30 -26.43
C GLY A 118 -14.93 -50.22 -27.05
N GLU A 119 -16.15 -49.71 -27.30
CA GLU A 119 -17.22 -50.45 -27.97
C GLU A 119 -16.86 -50.76 -29.43
N LEU A 120 -16.29 -49.80 -30.17
CA LEU A 120 -15.81 -50.02 -31.55
C LEU A 120 -14.70 -51.06 -31.64
N LYS A 121 -13.78 -51.07 -30.67
CA LYS A 121 -12.74 -52.12 -30.57
C LYS A 121 -13.36 -53.48 -30.33
N LYS A 122 -14.35 -53.58 -29.43
CA LYS A 122 -15.06 -54.85 -29.14
C LYS A 122 -15.82 -55.37 -30.36
N ALA A 123 -16.37 -54.48 -31.18
CA ALA A 123 -17.06 -54.80 -32.43
C ALA A 123 -16.09 -55.18 -33.58
N GLY A 124 -14.77 -55.11 -33.37
CA GLY A 124 -13.76 -55.43 -34.40
C GLY A 124 -13.62 -54.38 -35.51
N ILE A 125 -14.24 -53.21 -35.37
CA ILE A 125 -14.24 -52.14 -36.37
C ILE A 125 -12.89 -51.41 -36.40
N ILE A 126 -12.19 -51.33 -35.26
CA ILE A 126 -10.88 -50.69 -35.14
C ILE A 126 -9.83 -51.66 -34.58
N THR A 127 -8.58 -51.47 -34.97
CA THR A 127 -7.47 -52.27 -34.47
C THR A 127 -7.03 -51.84 -33.07
N ASN A 128 -6.37 -52.73 -32.32
CA ASN A 128 -5.89 -52.41 -30.99
C ASN A 128 -4.83 -51.29 -30.99
N LYS A 129 -4.01 -51.18 -32.05
CA LYS A 129 -3.02 -50.11 -32.21
C LYS A 129 -3.71 -48.74 -32.36
N GLU A 130 -4.75 -48.67 -33.19
CA GLU A 130 -5.53 -47.44 -33.39
C GLU A 130 -6.27 -47.03 -32.11
N PHE A 131 -6.85 -47.99 -31.40
CA PHE A 131 -7.49 -47.73 -30.10
C PHE A 131 -6.51 -47.13 -29.08
N GLN A 132 -5.33 -47.72 -28.91
CA GLN A 132 -4.34 -47.24 -27.94
C GLN A 132 -3.82 -45.84 -28.30
N ALA A 133 -3.56 -45.58 -29.59
CA ALA A 133 -3.13 -44.27 -30.05
C ALA A 133 -4.19 -43.19 -29.77
N LYS A 134 -5.47 -43.47 -30.05
CA LYS A 134 -6.57 -42.53 -29.81
C LYS A 134 -6.91 -42.34 -28.34
N LYS A 135 -6.84 -43.42 -27.54
CA LYS A 135 -7.01 -43.34 -26.08
C LYS A 135 -5.94 -42.45 -25.45
N LYS A 136 -4.67 -42.62 -25.83
CA LYS A 136 -3.57 -41.77 -25.35
C LYS A 136 -3.80 -40.29 -25.70
N GLN A 137 -4.15 -40.00 -26.95
CA GLN A 137 -4.45 -38.63 -27.40
C GLN A 137 -5.61 -37.97 -26.64
N LEU A 138 -6.61 -38.72 -26.19
CA LEU A 138 -7.73 -38.20 -25.40
C LEU A 138 -7.37 -38.03 -23.92
N LEU A 139 -6.54 -38.93 -23.38
CA LEU A 139 -6.04 -38.82 -22.00
C LEU A 139 -5.06 -37.65 -21.84
N ASP A 140 -4.22 -37.38 -22.84
CA ASP A 140 -3.29 -36.24 -22.82
C ASP A 140 -4.02 -34.87 -22.85
N LYS A 141 -5.32 -34.85 -23.16
CA LYS A 141 -6.16 -33.63 -23.21
C LYS A 141 -6.98 -33.39 -21.93
N ILE A 142 -6.90 -34.29 -20.96
CA ILE A 142 -7.57 -34.22 -19.64
C ILE A 142 -6.55 -33.73 -18.62
#